data_AF-A0A9D5CF98-F1
#
_entry.id   AF-A0A9D5CF98-F1
#
_cell.length_a   1.000
_cell.length_b   1.000
_cell.length_c   1.000
_cell.angle_alpha   90.00
_cell.angle_beta   90.00
_cell.angle_gamma   90.00
#
_symmetry.space_group_name_H-M   'P 1'
#
loop_
_entity.id
_entity.type
_entity.pdbx_description
1 polymer ?
#
loop_
_entity_poly.entity_id
_entity_poly.type
_entity_poly.pdbx_seq_one_letter_code
_entity_poly.pdbx_strand_id
1 'polypeptide(L)'
;MGWNGAPGVAASPVVKKVIRLNVPTDKFPNYNFVGRLLGPRVKDAAKEEELRGKPGYEHLNESLHVLIEAELPADIIDANLSQAIGIIEDLLQPVDESLDYYKKQQLRELALLNGTLREESPHMSSSMSPGTSPFHSSSMKRPKTGR
;
A
#
# COMPACT_ATOMS: atom_id res chain seq x y z
N MET A 1 18.97 -0.23 63.80
CA MET A 1 19.23 0.32 62.45
C MET A 1 18.26 -0.31 61.49
N GLY A 2 17.16 0.39 61.17
CA GLY A 2 16.13 -0.09 60.26
C GLY A 2 16.52 0.22 58.82
N TRP A 3 16.69 -0.81 58.00
CA TRP A 3 16.84 -0.66 56.56
C TRP A 3 15.49 -0.26 55.96
N ASN A 4 15.29 1.03 55.69
CA ASN A 4 14.20 1.49 54.86
C ASN A 4 14.58 1.20 53.39
N GLY A 5 14.16 0.04 52.89
CA GLY A 5 14.13 -0.22 51.45
C GLY A 5 13.14 0.74 50.81
N ALA A 6 13.62 1.58 49.90
CA ALA A 6 12.75 2.38 49.04
C ALA A 6 11.74 1.45 48.35
N PRO A 7 10.46 1.84 48.19
CA PRO A 7 9.54 1.06 47.39
C PRO A 7 10.08 1.09 45.95
N GLY A 8 10.65 -0.03 45.51
CA GLY A 8 10.95 -0.21 44.10
C GLY A 8 9.65 -0.03 43.35
N VAL A 9 9.59 0.95 42.45
CA VAL A 9 8.46 1.14 41.54
C VAL A 9 8.26 -0.21 40.84
N ALA A 10 7.19 -0.91 41.18
CA ALA A 10 6.89 -2.19 40.57
C ALA A 10 6.71 -1.94 39.07
N ALA A 11 7.57 -2.53 38.25
CA ALA A 11 7.46 -2.41 36.81
C ALA A 11 6.13 -3.05 36.38
N SER A 12 5.32 -2.27 35.67
CA SER A 12 3.99 -2.70 35.23
C SER A 12 4.11 -3.89 34.28
N PRO A 13 3.23 -4.91 34.42
CA PRO A 13 3.34 -6.13 33.64
C PRO A 13 3.17 -5.82 32.14
N VAL A 14 3.97 -6.49 31.32
CA VAL A 14 3.82 -6.46 29.86
C VAL A 14 2.62 -7.32 29.49
N VAL A 15 1.72 -6.76 28.69
CA VAL A 15 0.49 -7.41 28.23
C VAL A 15 0.41 -7.32 26.71
N LYS A 16 -0.18 -8.34 26.08
CA LYS A 16 -0.49 -8.33 24.65
C LYS A 16 -1.96 -7.98 24.43
N LYS A 17 -2.25 -7.04 23.53
CA LYS A 17 -3.60 -6.68 23.09
C LYS A 17 -3.67 -6.70 21.57
N VAL A 18 -4.83 -7.13 21.05
CA VAL A 18 -5.12 -7.22 19.62
C VAL A 18 -6.48 -6.56 19.36
N ILE A 19 -6.54 -5.64 18.41
CA ILE A 19 -7.74 -4.92 18.01
C ILE A 19 -7.98 -5.12 16.52
N ARG A 20 -9.23 -5.42 16.16
CA ARG A 20 -9.67 -5.56 14.77
C ARG A 20 -10.47 -4.35 14.33
N LEU A 21 -10.03 -3.70 13.26
CA LEU A 21 -10.76 -2.62 12.58
C LEU A 21 -11.28 -3.12 11.23
N ASN A 22 -12.57 -2.98 10.97
CA ASN A 22 -13.17 -3.36 9.69
C ASN A 22 -12.95 -2.25 8.65
N VAL A 23 -12.58 -2.64 7.43
CA VAL A 23 -12.42 -1.72 6.31
C VAL A 23 -13.77 -1.53 5.62
N PRO A 24 -14.24 -0.29 5.33
CA PRO A 24 -15.57 -0.03 4.81
C PRO A 24 -15.70 -0.30 3.31
N THR A 25 -15.30 -1.50 2.85
CA THR A 25 -15.36 -1.90 1.43
C THR A 25 -16.80 -1.97 0.90
N ASP A 26 -17.76 -2.30 1.74
CA ASP A 26 -19.18 -2.39 1.35
C ASP A 26 -19.77 -1.00 1.03
N LYS A 27 -19.27 0.03 1.72
CA LYS A 27 -19.70 1.43 1.51
C LYS A 27 -18.96 2.09 0.34
N PHE A 28 -17.70 1.71 0.13
CA PHE A 28 -16.83 2.31 -0.88
C PHE A 28 -16.13 1.24 -1.72
N PRO A 29 -16.87 0.49 -2.56
CA PRO A 29 -16.33 -0.67 -3.30
C PRO A 29 -15.25 -0.30 -4.33
N ASN A 30 -15.25 0.94 -4.80
CA ASN A 30 -14.28 1.44 -5.78
C ASN A 30 -13.03 2.07 -5.14
N TYR A 31 -12.98 2.19 -3.80
CA TYR A 31 -11.87 2.85 -3.12
C TYR A 31 -10.80 1.84 -2.69
N ASN A 32 -9.55 2.07 -3.07
CA ASN A 32 -8.43 1.17 -2.75
C ASN A 32 -7.81 1.49 -1.38
N PHE A 33 -8.47 1.08 -0.30
CA PHE A 33 -7.98 1.25 1.08
C PHE A 33 -6.61 0.60 1.31
N VAL A 34 -6.38 -0.59 0.77
CA VAL A 34 -5.11 -1.31 0.96
C VAL A 34 -3.94 -0.60 0.30
N GLY A 35 -4.16 -0.07 -0.92
CA GLY A 35 -3.15 0.73 -1.60
C GLY A 35 -2.82 2.02 -0.84
N ARG A 36 -3.80 2.63 -0.18
CA ARG A 36 -3.54 3.80 0.67
C ARG A 36 -2.79 3.47 1.96
N LEU A 37 -3.12 2.36 2.61
CA LEU A 37 -2.46 1.92 3.84
C LEU A 37 -1.02 1.43 3.61
N LEU A 38 -0.79 0.66 2.53
CA LEU A 38 0.49 -0.02 2.28
C LEU A 38 1.32 0.59 1.15
N GLY A 39 0.76 1.54 0.40
CA GLY A 39 1.35 2.08 -0.81
C GLY A 39 1.13 1.18 -2.04
N PRO A 40 1.74 1.54 -3.18
CA PRO A 40 1.57 0.83 -4.44
C PRO A 40 2.19 -0.56 -4.38
N ARG A 41 1.33 -1.58 -4.28
CA ARG A 41 1.69 -3.00 -4.39
C ARG A 41 0.77 -3.69 -5.39
N VAL A 42 1.33 -4.63 -6.16
CA VAL A 42 0.55 -5.48 -7.04
C VAL A 42 -0.17 -6.52 -6.18
N LYS A 43 -1.50 -6.50 -6.19
CA LYS A 43 -2.33 -7.56 -5.63
C LYS A 43 -2.59 -8.62 -6.70
N ASP A 44 -2.41 -9.88 -6.36
CA ASP A 44 -2.67 -11.02 -7.24
C ASP A 44 -3.95 -11.74 -6.81
N ALA A 45 -5.10 -11.24 -7.27
CA ALA A 45 -6.41 -11.73 -6.84
C ALA A 45 -6.64 -13.21 -7.16
N ALA A 46 -6.12 -13.70 -8.30
CA ALA A 46 -6.23 -15.10 -8.69
C ALA A 46 -5.50 -16.03 -7.71
N LYS A 47 -4.34 -15.59 -7.20
CA LYS A 47 -3.57 -16.36 -6.23
C LYS A 47 -4.26 -16.39 -4.86
N GLU A 48 -4.83 -15.25 -4.43
CA GLU A 48 -5.60 -15.21 -3.18
C GLU A 48 -6.84 -16.11 -3.26
N GLU A 49 -7.56 -16.14 -4.39
CA GLU A 49 -8.69 -17.05 -4.58
C GLU A 49 -8.26 -18.52 -4.46
N GLU A 50 -7.15 -18.91 -5.09
CA GLU A 50 -6.63 -20.28 -5.02
C GLU A 50 -6.21 -20.71 -3.61
N LEU A 51 -5.85 -19.75 -2.75
CA LEU A 51 -5.44 -20.01 -1.36
C LEU A 51 -6.63 -20.05 -0.40
N ARG A 52 -7.84 -19.63 -0.82
CA ARG A 52 -9.03 -19.71 0.02
C ARG A 52 -9.34 -21.15 0.40
N GLY A 53 -9.71 -21.34 1.68
CA GLY A 53 -10.02 -22.66 2.24
C GLY A 53 -8.80 -23.54 2.54
N LYS A 54 -7.57 -23.08 2.26
CA LYS A 54 -6.34 -23.76 2.70
C LYS A 54 -6.03 -23.39 4.17
N PRO A 55 -5.47 -24.32 4.96
CA PRO A 55 -5.05 -24.02 6.33
C PRO A 55 -4.00 -22.90 6.34
N GLY A 56 -4.13 -21.97 7.28
CA GLY A 56 -3.28 -20.76 7.36
C GLY A 56 -3.76 -19.58 6.50
N TYR A 57 -4.78 -19.76 5.65
CA TYR A 57 -5.38 -18.71 4.82
C TYR A 57 -6.84 -18.43 5.18
N GLU A 58 -7.23 -18.75 6.41
CA GLU A 58 -8.61 -18.59 6.89
C GLU A 58 -9.10 -17.14 6.84
N HIS A 59 -8.18 -16.18 7.03
CA HIS A 59 -8.43 -14.74 6.93
C HIS A 59 -8.95 -14.31 5.55
N LEU A 60 -8.72 -15.08 4.48
CA LEU A 60 -9.20 -14.77 3.13
C LEU A 60 -10.73 -14.96 2.98
N ASN A 61 -11.35 -15.66 3.92
CA ASN A 61 -12.81 -15.82 4.00
C ASN A 61 -13.48 -14.72 4.82
N GLU A 62 -12.71 -13.91 5.53
CA GLU A 62 -13.23 -12.83 6.36
C GLU A 62 -13.34 -11.53 5.57
N SER A 63 -14.17 -10.60 6.06
CA SER A 63 -14.21 -9.24 5.53
C SER A 63 -12.84 -8.57 5.70
N LEU A 64 -12.48 -7.69 4.74
CA LEU A 64 -11.22 -6.96 4.80
C LEU A 64 -11.14 -6.17 6.11
N HIS A 65 -10.06 -6.40 6.85
CA HIS A 65 -9.85 -5.80 8.17
C HIS A 65 -8.36 -5.54 8.43
N VAL A 66 -8.09 -4.70 9.43
CA VAL A 66 -6.75 -4.42 9.95
C VAL A 66 -6.67 -4.97 11.37
N LEU A 67 -5.61 -5.73 11.67
CA LEU A 67 -5.29 -6.16 13.03
C LEU A 67 -4.18 -5.27 13.58
N ILE A 68 -4.44 -4.62 14.70
CA ILE A 68 -3.47 -3.82 15.45
C ILE A 68 -3.09 -4.63 16.68
N GLU A 69 -1.87 -5.16 16.71
CA GLU A 69 -1.33 -5.89 17.85
C GLU A 69 -0.25 -5.06 18.54
N ALA A 70 -0.30 -5.00 19.86
CA ALA A 70 0.74 -4.40 20.68
C ALA A 70 1.06 -5.30 21.88
N GLU A 71 2.33 -5.35 22.26
CA GLU A 71 2.81 -6.03 23.46
C GLU A 71 3.67 -5.04 24.25
N LEU A 72 3.05 -4.42 25.26
CA LEU A 72 3.58 -3.25 25.98
C LEU A 72 3.17 -3.31 27.46
N PRO A 73 3.82 -2.54 28.35
CA PRO A 73 3.36 -2.38 29.72
C PRO A 73 1.90 -1.94 29.78
N ALA A 74 1.14 -2.51 30.73
CA ALA A 74 -0.29 -2.27 30.88
C ALA A 74 -0.66 -0.79 30.96
N ASP A 75 0.23 0.05 31.50
CA ASP A 75 -0.03 1.47 31.72
C ASP A 75 -0.02 2.31 30.43
N ILE A 76 0.67 1.85 29.38
CA ILE A 76 0.84 2.62 28.13
C ILE A 76 0.15 1.99 26.93
N ILE A 77 -0.19 0.70 26.99
CA ILE A 77 -0.70 -0.02 25.83
C ILE A 77 -2.01 0.57 25.29
N ASP A 78 -2.90 1.01 26.17
CA ASP A 78 -4.20 1.56 25.78
C ASP A 78 -4.04 2.92 25.09
N ALA A 79 -3.12 3.76 25.57
CA ALA A 79 -2.83 5.05 24.94
C ALA A 79 -2.25 4.84 23.54
N ASN A 80 -1.28 3.94 23.39
CA ASN A 80 -0.65 3.64 22.10
C ASN A 80 -1.64 3.03 21.09
N LEU A 81 -2.47 2.08 21.54
CA LEU A 81 -3.50 1.50 20.68
C LEU A 81 -4.52 2.56 20.25
N SER A 82 -4.96 3.43 21.15
CA SER A 82 -5.89 4.52 20.84
C SER A 82 -5.33 5.46 19.78
N GLN A 83 -4.04 5.83 19.88
CA GLN A 83 -3.38 6.65 18.87
C GLN A 83 -3.29 5.95 17.51
N ALA A 84 -2.90 4.67 17.49
CA ALA A 84 -2.82 3.89 16.27
C ALA A 84 -4.18 3.74 15.58
N ILE A 85 -5.24 3.51 16.36
CA ILE A 85 -6.61 3.43 15.85
C ILE A 85 -7.00 4.74 15.17
N GLY A 86 -6.80 5.90 15.81
CA GLY A 86 -7.17 7.19 15.22
C GLY A 86 -6.49 7.44 13.88
N ILE A 87 -5.18 7.15 13.78
CA ILE A 87 -4.44 7.29 12.52
C ILE A 87 -5.00 6.36 11.43
N ILE A 88 -5.28 5.10 11.78
CA ILE A 88 -5.78 4.12 10.81
C ILE A 88 -7.21 4.47 10.38
N GLU A 89 -8.08 4.89 11.30
CA GLU A 89 -9.44 5.35 11.00
C GLU A 89 -9.44 6.52 10.02
N ASP A 90 -8.54 7.50 10.19
CA ASP A 90 -8.37 8.61 9.25
C ASP A 90 -7.93 8.15 7.86
N LEU A 91 -7.04 7.15 7.79
CA LEU A 91 -6.62 6.53 6.52
C LEU A 91 -7.72 5.70 5.86
N LEU A 92 -8.69 5.21 6.64
CA LEU A 92 -9.87 4.49 6.17
C LEU A 92 -11.02 5.41 5.75
N GLN A 93 -10.85 6.73 5.79
CA GLN A 93 -11.79 7.66 5.16
C GLN A 93 -11.45 7.80 3.66
N PRO A 94 -12.39 7.50 2.75
CA PRO A 94 -12.16 7.69 1.32
C PRO A 94 -11.92 9.18 1.04
N VAL A 95 -10.88 9.47 0.27
CA VAL A 95 -10.53 10.82 -0.18
C VAL A 95 -10.69 10.87 -1.69
N ASP A 96 -11.26 11.97 -2.20
CA ASP A 96 -11.37 12.17 -3.64
C ASP A 96 -9.99 12.17 -4.30
N GLU A 97 -9.86 11.48 -5.43
CA GLU A 97 -8.56 11.29 -6.11
C GLU A 97 -7.88 12.60 -6.49
N SER A 98 -8.66 13.64 -6.77
CA SER A 98 -8.16 14.99 -7.06
C SER A 98 -7.46 15.62 -5.85
N LEU A 99 -7.88 15.28 -4.64
CA LEU A 99 -7.39 15.80 -3.37
C LEU A 99 -6.38 14.86 -2.67
N ASP A 100 -6.21 13.64 -3.18
CA ASP A 100 -5.31 12.63 -2.59
C ASP A 100 -3.83 12.90 -2.96
N TYR A 101 -3.24 13.88 -2.28
CA TYR A 101 -1.82 14.24 -2.44
C TYR A 101 -0.86 13.10 -2.10
N TYR A 102 -1.22 12.24 -1.12
CA TYR A 102 -0.41 11.09 -0.74
C TYR A 102 -0.34 10.05 -1.86
N LYS A 103 -1.47 9.70 -2.46
CA LYS A 103 -1.53 8.81 -3.63
C LYS A 103 -0.72 9.36 -4.80
N LYS A 104 -0.81 10.67 -5.08
CA LYS A 104 -0.03 11.34 -6.14
C LYS A 104 1.47 11.25 -5.88
N GLN A 105 1.90 11.52 -4.65
CA GLN A 105 3.32 11.44 -4.28
C GLN A 105 3.84 10.00 -4.41
N GLN A 106 3.10 9.01 -3.89
CA GLN A 106 3.48 7.59 -3.98
C GLN A 106 3.58 7.11 -5.44
N LEU A 107 2.65 7.49 -6.31
CA LEU A 107 2.70 7.12 -7.73
C LEU A 107 3.86 7.78 -8.46
N ARG A 108 4.19 9.04 -8.12
CA ARG A 108 5.37 9.72 -8.67
C ARG A 108 6.67 9.01 -8.27
N GLU A 109 6.82 8.68 -6.99
CA GLU A 109 7.99 7.95 -6.49
C GLU A 109 8.10 6.56 -7.15
N LEU A 110 6.98 5.85 -7.29
CA LEU A 110 6.95 4.55 -7.98
C LEU A 110 7.35 4.65 -9.46
N ALA A 111 6.83 5.64 -10.18
CA ALA A 111 7.16 5.84 -11.59
C ALA A 111 8.64 6.18 -11.78
N LEU A 112 9.24 6.91 -10.84
CA LEU A 112 10.67 7.20 -10.81
C LEU A 112 11.49 5.92 -10.61
N LEU A 113 11.11 5.08 -9.63
CA LEU A 113 11.75 3.79 -9.39
C LEU A 113 11.67 2.84 -10.60
N ASN A 114 10.53 2.85 -11.29
CA ASN A 114 10.31 2.03 -12.49
C ASN A 114 10.90 2.63 -13.77
N GLY A 115 11.50 3.83 -13.73
CA GLY A 115 12.05 4.51 -14.91
C GLY A 115 11.01 4.91 -15.96
N THR A 116 9.73 4.95 -15.59
CA THR A 116 8.60 5.28 -16.50
C THR A 116 8.11 6.72 -16.33
N LEU A 117 8.63 7.44 -15.33
CA LEU A 117 8.30 8.85 -15.11
C LEU A 117 8.88 9.70 -16.24
N ARG A 118 8.03 10.12 -17.17
CA ARG A 118 8.30 11.24 -18.08
C ARG A 118 8.09 12.53 -17.28
N GLU A 119 9.10 13.37 -17.16
CA GLU A 119 8.89 14.73 -16.68
C GLU A 119 8.04 15.48 -17.70
N GLU A 120 6.77 15.70 -17.36
CA GLU A 120 5.91 16.67 -18.05
C GLU A 120 6.51 18.06 -17.76
N SER A 121 7.40 18.50 -18.63
CA SER A 121 8.01 19.82 -18.62
C SER A 121 7.00 20.85 -19.13
N PRO A 122 6.77 21.96 -18.40
CA PRO A 122 5.83 22.98 -18.83
C PRO A 122 6.47 23.87 -19.91
N HIS A 123 6.05 23.64 -21.16
CA HIS A 123 5.94 24.61 -22.27
C HIS A 123 7.17 24.92 -23.18
N MET A 124 6.90 24.74 -24.48
CA MET A 124 7.36 25.49 -25.67
C MET A 124 8.76 25.22 -26.24
N SER A 125 8.80 24.51 -27.38
CA SER A 125 9.43 25.00 -28.63
C SER A 125 9.04 24.13 -29.82
N SER A 126 8.11 24.64 -30.62
CA SER A 126 8.01 24.28 -32.03
C SER A 126 9.24 24.83 -32.76
N SER A 127 10.22 23.99 -33.11
CA SER A 127 11.12 24.27 -34.24
C SER A 127 11.99 23.06 -34.60
N MET A 128 11.81 22.62 -35.84
CA MET A 128 12.58 21.65 -36.63
C MET A 128 14.09 21.69 -36.43
N SER A 129 14.76 20.53 -36.57
CA SER A 129 15.84 20.36 -37.55
C SER A 129 16.30 18.89 -37.72
N PRO A 130 16.94 18.56 -38.87
CA PRO A 130 16.69 17.33 -39.61
C PRO A 130 17.92 16.41 -39.78
N GLY A 131 17.64 15.13 -40.07
CA GLY A 131 18.37 14.27 -41.01
C GLY A 131 19.84 13.92 -40.78
N THR A 132 20.10 12.63 -40.52
CA THR A 132 21.10 11.76 -41.20
C THR A 132 20.66 10.30 -40.95
N SER A 133 20.73 9.31 -41.83
CA SER A 133 20.58 9.15 -43.28
C SER A 133 20.20 7.65 -43.51
N PRO A 134 19.81 7.24 -44.73
CA PRO A 134 19.01 6.04 -45.00
C PRO A 134 19.74 4.98 -45.87
N PHE A 135 19.89 3.73 -45.41
CA PHE A 135 19.92 2.53 -46.28
C PHE A 135 20.04 1.23 -45.46
N HIS A 136 19.05 0.33 -45.54
CA HIS A 136 19.30 -1.05 -45.95
C HIS A 136 17.98 -1.69 -46.36
N SER A 137 17.73 -1.69 -47.67
CA SER A 137 16.74 -2.53 -48.30
C SER A 137 17.19 -4.00 -48.25
N SER A 138 16.44 -4.87 -47.59
CA SER A 138 16.25 -6.23 -48.08
C SER A 138 14.82 -6.68 -47.83
N SER A 139 14.10 -6.66 -48.94
CA SER A 139 12.81 -7.28 -49.18
C SER A 139 12.77 -8.74 -48.71
N MET A 140 11.82 -9.10 -47.85
CA MET A 140 11.27 -10.46 -47.83
C MET A 140 9.76 -10.38 -48.06
N LYS A 141 9.37 -10.60 -49.31
CA LYS A 141 7.99 -10.75 -49.73
C LYS A 141 7.42 -12.03 -49.13
N ARG A 142 6.26 -11.91 -48.48
CA ARG A 142 5.27 -12.98 -48.29
C ARG A 142 5.02 -13.70 -49.62
N PRO A 143 4.82 -15.03 -49.58
CA PRO A 143 3.77 -15.62 -50.40
C PRO A 143 2.78 -16.47 -49.59
N LYS A 144 1.58 -16.54 -50.16
CA LYS A 144 0.35 -17.20 -49.73
C LYS A 144 0.31 -18.66 -50.21
N THR A 145 -0.37 -19.51 -49.42
CA THR A 145 -1.23 -20.67 -49.75
C THR A 145 -1.06 -21.43 -51.08
N GLY A 146 -1.02 -22.77 -50.98
CA GLY A 146 -1.84 -23.65 -51.82
C GLY A 146 -1.15 -24.86 -52.48
N ARG A 147 -1.27 -26.04 -51.88
CA ARG A 147 -1.93 -27.23 -52.45
C ARG A 147 -2.07 -28.32 -51.40
#